data_AF-A0A9W6F5U2-F1
#
_entry.id   AF-A0A9W6F5U2-F1
#
_cell.length_a   1.000
_cell.length_b   1.000
_cell.length_c   1.000
_cell.angle_alpha   90.00
_cell.angle_beta   90.00
_cell.angle_gamma   90.00
#
_symmetry.space_group_name_H-M   'P 1'
#
loop_
_entity.id
_entity.type
_entity.pdbx_description
1 polymer ?
#
loop_
_entity_poly.entity_id
_entity_poly.type
_entity_poly.pdbx_seq_one_letter_code
_entity_poly.pdbx_strand_id
1 'polypeptide(L)'
;MLAVQSSCRFITRVRFSPPGLLGRRVQCRASSVQAHAAGGGVRPTDEQSAEVAKLTEGILEAEKKLAALFEPGKPMPRAGVVASMRQEVSVKKARLAAIMSGSAPADMANEAPATDDELAERARQAFLEVERLTGQRSGSADLRDDGTAIALLEAENERLRAEATALLQRQQQLEELVEKHIQGDRGG
;
A
#
# COMPACT_ATOMS: atom_id res chain seq x y z
N MET A 1 14.79 -45.55 -58.07
CA MET A 1 14.53 -45.92 -56.67
C MET A 1 14.49 -44.65 -55.85
N LEU A 2 13.35 -44.39 -55.18
CA LEU A 2 13.09 -43.68 -53.91
C LEU A 2 13.80 -42.32 -53.65
N ALA A 3 13.24 -41.30 -53.02
CA ALA A 3 11.89 -40.81 -52.68
C ALA A 3 12.11 -39.42 -52.04
N VAL A 4 11.14 -38.53 -52.16
CA VAL A 4 11.13 -37.14 -51.69
C VAL A 4 10.63 -37.05 -50.23
N GLN A 5 11.26 -36.20 -49.40
CA GLN A 5 10.68 -35.52 -48.22
C GLN A 5 11.47 -34.20 -48.09
N SER A 6 10.97 -32.97 -48.21
CA SER A 6 9.73 -32.28 -47.81
C SER A 6 9.49 -32.25 -46.30
N SER A 7 9.77 -31.09 -45.68
CA SER A 7 8.96 -30.61 -44.57
C SER A 7 8.89 -29.08 -44.57
N CYS A 8 7.64 -28.60 -44.51
CA CYS A 8 7.20 -27.23 -44.73
C CYS A 8 7.20 -26.41 -43.44
N ARG A 9 7.36 -25.10 -43.62
CA ARG A 9 7.07 -24.05 -42.64
C ARG A 9 5.61 -24.13 -42.18
N PHE A 10 5.38 -24.12 -40.87
CA PHE A 10 4.06 -23.85 -40.30
C PHE A 10 4.05 -22.47 -39.66
N ILE A 11 3.43 -21.52 -40.37
CA ILE A 11 3.00 -20.23 -39.84
C ILE A 11 1.57 -20.44 -39.35
N THR A 12 1.36 -20.45 -38.04
CA THR A 12 0.01 -20.57 -37.47
C THR A 12 -0.63 -19.18 -37.44
N ARG A 13 -1.37 -18.87 -38.52
CA ARG A 13 -2.40 -17.81 -38.53
C ARG A 13 -3.52 -18.21 -37.57
N VAL A 14 -3.71 -17.49 -36.47
CA VAL A 14 -4.97 -17.53 -35.73
C VAL A 14 -5.87 -16.44 -36.30
N ARG A 15 -6.97 -16.89 -36.91
CA ARG A 15 -8.02 -16.05 -37.51
C ARG A 15 -8.81 -15.34 -36.40
N PHE A 16 -8.86 -14.02 -36.50
CA PHE A 16 -9.86 -13.19 -35.84
C PHE A 16 -11.16 -13.33 -36.65
N SER A 17 -12.23 -13.84 -36.03
CA SER A 17 -13.58 -13.80 -36.58
C SER A 17 -14.57 -13.52 -35.43
N PRO A 18 -15.44 -12.51 -35.53
CA PRO A 18 -16.31 -12.07 -34.45
C PRO A 18 -17.64 -12.85 -34.43
N PRO A 19 -18.16 -13.24 -33.26
CA PRO A 19 -19.56 -13.59 -33.13
C PRO A 19 -20.36 -12.40 -32.61
N GLY A 20 -21.30 -11.95 -33.45
CA GLY A 20 -22.71 -11.91 -33.07
C GLY A 20 -23.13 -10.91 -32.01
N LEU A 21 -23.68 -9.79 -32.50
CA LEU A 21 -24.71 -9.00 -31.85
C LEU A 21 -25.84 -9.89 -31.31
N LEU A 22 -25.95 -10.00 -29.99
CA LEU A 22 -27.22 -10.22 -29.31
C LEU A 22 -27.27 -9.29 -28.09
N GLY A 23 -28.24 -8.39 -28.14
CA GLY A 23 -28.42 -7.33 -27.16
C GLY A 23 -28.62 -7.87 -25.75
N ARG A 24 -27.87 -7.29 -24.81
CA ARG A 24 -28.35 -7.09 -23.46
C ARG A 24 -28.10 -5.62 -23.13
N ARG A 25 -29.18 -4.87 -22.97
CA ARG A 25 -29.17 -3.58 -22.28
C ARG A 25 -28.54 -3.85 -20.91
N VAL A 26 -27.31 -3.39 -20.70
CA VAL A 26 -26.77 -3.25 -19.36
C VAL A 26 -27.57 -2.12 -18.73
N GLN A 27 -28.60 -2.51 -17.99
CA GLN A 27 -29.30 -1.64 -17.07
C GLN A 27 -28.27 -1.28 -16.00
N CYS A 28 -27.70 -0.09 -16.12
CA CYS A 28 -26.92 0.52 -15.04
C CYS A 28 -27.86 0.63 -13.85
N ARG A 29 -27.85 -0.37 -12.98
CA ARG A 29 -28.48 -0.29 -11.67
C ARG A 29 -27.59 0.63 -10.87
N ALA A 30 -27.91 1.92 -10.92
CA ALA A 30 -27.43 2.89 -9.96
C ALA A 30 -27.84 2.36 -8.58
N SER A 31 -26.89 1.72 -7.89
CA SER A 31 -27.00 1.52 -6.46
C SER A 31 -26.99 2.91 -5.86
N SER A 32 -28.18 3.42 -5.57
CA SER A 32 -28.41 4.55 -4.69
C SER A 32 -27.84 4.18 -3.32
N VAL A 33 -26.57 4.48 -3.11
CA VAL A 33 -26.04 4.68 -1.76
C VAL A 33 -26.84 5.86 -1.23
N GLN A 34 -27.74 5.58 -0.31
CA GLN A 34 -28.41 6.60 0.49
C GLN A 34 -27.31 7.39 1.19
N ALA A 35 -26.99 8.56 0.62
CA ALA A 35 -26.33 9.61 1.35
C ALA A 35 -27.33 10.08 2.42
N HIS A 36 -27.17 9.57 3.64
CA HIS A 36 -27.66 10.28 4.81
C HIS A 36 -26.85 11.57 4.94
N ALA A 37 -27.31 12.59 4.21
CA ALA A 37 -26.98 13.97 4.47
C ALA A 37 -27.66 14.37 5.78
N ALA A 38 -27.04 14.03 6.90
CA ALA A 38 -27.23 14.75 8.15
C ALA A 38 -26.09 15.78 8.25
N GLY A 39 -26.16 16.78 7.38
CA GLY A 39 -25.35 17.99 7.46
C GLY A 39 -25.83 18.84 8.64
N GLY A 40 -25.54 18.39 9.86
CA GLY A 40 -25.54 19.23 11.04
C GLY A 40 -24.27 20.06 11.01
N GLY A 41 -24.30 21.18 10.28
CA GLY A 41 -23.28 22.22 10.34
C GLY A 41 -23.30 22.89 11.71
N VAL A 42 -22.88 22.16 12.74
CA VAL A 42 -22.51 22.74 14.04
C VAL A 42 -21.28 23.58 13.72
N ARG A 43 -21.45 24.91 13.71
CA ARG A 43 -20.30 25.82 13.72
C ARG A 43 -19.41 25.36 14.87
N PRO A 44 -18.11 25.09 14.63
CA PRO A 44 -17.21 24.74 15.71
C PRO A 44 -17.31 25.87 16.74
N THR A 45 -17.60 25.52 17.98
CA THR A 45 -17.55 26.52 19.05
C THR A 45 -16.13 27.10 19.10
N ASP A 46 -15.98 28.35 19.52
CA ASP A 46 -14.65 28.97 19.63
C ASP A 46 -13.70 28.13 20.50
N GLU A 47 -14.28 27.38 21.46
CA GLU A 47 -13.59 26.38 22.30
C GLU A 47 -13.07 25.16 21.52
N GLN A 48 -13.88 24.57 20.63
CA GLN A 48 -13.45 23.46 19.77
C GLN A 48 -12.35 23.89 18.81
N SER A 49 -12.44 25.13 18.30
CA SER A 49 -11.42 25.69 17.40
C SER A 49 -10.08 25.89 18.12
N ALA A 50 -10.10 26.34 19.38
CA ALA A 50 -8.90 26.45 20.21
C ALA A 50 -8.30 25.07 20.57
N GLU A 51 -9.14 24.07 20.86
CA GLU A 51 -8.67 22.70 21.15
C GLU A 51 -8.05 22.04 19.90
N VAL A 52 -8.65 22.23 18.72
CA VAL A 52 -8.11 21.79 17.43
C VAL A 52 -6.74 22.40 17.17
N ALA A 53 -6.58 23.72 17.38
CA ALA A 53 -5.29 24.39 17.20
C ALA A 53 -4.21 23.79 18.12
N LYS A 54 -4.55 23.59 19.41
CA LYS A 54 -3.64 23.02 20.40
C LYS A 54 -3.26 21.57 20.10
N LEU A 55 -4.22 20.75 19.65
CA LEU A 55 -3.94 19.37 19.25
C LEU A 55 -3.09 19.29 17.98
N THR A 56 -3.34 20.18 17.02
CA THR A 56 -2.57 20.25 15.78
C THR A 56 -1.11 20.64 16.07
N GLU A 57 -0.88 21.67 16.88
CA GLU A 57 0.46 22.06 17.33
C GLU A 57 1.15 20.92 18.09
N GLY A 58 0.43 20.26 19.00
CA GLY A 58 0.94 19.13 19.77
C GLY A 58 1.25 17.87 18.94
N ILE A 59 0.61 17.69 17.77
CA ILE A 59 0.92 16.65 16.79
C ILE A 59 2.21 17.01 16.06
N LEU A 60 2.30 18.24 15.54
CA LEU A 60 3.47 18.71 14.81
C LEU A 60 4.74 18.67 15.67
N GLU A 61 4.64 19.04 16.94
CA GLU A 61 5.77 18.96 17.87
C GLU A 61 6.20 17.51 18.13
N ALA A 62 5.24 16.59 18.29
CA ALA A 62 5.52 15.17 18.51
C ALA A 62 6.13 14.51 17.25
N GLU A 63 5.65 14.86 16.06
CA GLU A 63 6.22 14.42 14.79
C GLU A 63 7.63 14.96 14.57
N LYS A 64 7.88 16.23 14.93
CA LYS A 64 9.23 16.83 14.89
C LYS A 64 10.18 16.11 15.84
N LYS A 65 9.75 15.77 17.05
CA LYS A 65 10.55 14.96 18.00
C LYS A 65 10.83 13.58 17.45
N LEU A 66 9.84 12.95 16.81
CA LEU A 66 10.02 11.64 16.17
C LEU A 66 11.01 11.71 15.00
N ALA A 67 10.93 12.76 14.17
CA ALA A 67 11.85 12.99 13.07
C ALA A 67 13.30 13.25 13.56
N ALA A 68 13.47 13.98 14.66
CA ALA A 68 14.78 14.27 15.26
C ALA A 68 15.54 13.00 15.73
N LEU A 69 14.81 11.90 15.99
CA LEU A 69 15.42 10.61 16.30
C LEU A 69 16.05 9.90 15.09
N PHE A 70 15.68 10.31 13.87
CA PHE A 70 16.17 9.74 12.61
C PHE A 70 17.11 10.69 11.87
N GLU A 71 17.71 11.67 12.56
CA GLU A 71 18.70 12.54 11.95
C GLU A 71 19.94 11.76 11.48
N PRO A 72 20.47 12.05 10.28
CA PRO A 72 21.66 11.38 9.76
C PRO A 72 22.84 11.54 10.72
N GLY A 73 23.47 10.42 11.09
CA GLY A 73 24.65 10.40 11.97
C GLY A 73 24.37 10.08 13.44
N LYS A 74 23.11 9.93 13.86
CA LYS A 74 22.76 9.39 15.19
C LYS A 74 22.57 7.86 15.12
N PRO A 75 22.88 7.12 16.20
CA PRO A 75 22.60 5.69 16.26
C PRO A 75 21.09 5.43 16.18
N MET A 76 20.71 4.34 15.53
CA MET A 76 19.30 4.01 15.32
C MET A 76 18.56 3.85 16.67
N PRO A 77 17.43 4.55 16.86
CA PRO A 77 16.69 4.50 18.12
C PRO A 77 16.09 3.10 18.35
N ARG A 78 15.93 2.71 19.62
CA ARG A 78 15.30 1.44 19.99
C ARG A 78 13.86 1.39 19.48
N ALA A 79 13.47 0.27 18.89
CA ALA A 79 12.14 0.07 18.30
C ALA A 79 10.99 0.41 19.27
N GLY A 80 11.11 0.05 20.55
CA GLY A 80 10.09 0.36 21.57
C GLY A 80 9.89 1.86 21.81
N VAL A 81 10.96 2.67 21.72
CA VAL A 81 10.88 4.14 21.89
C VAL A 81 10.15 4.75 20.70
N VAL A 82 10.48 4.29 19.47
CA VAL A 82 9.79 4.73 18.25
C VAL A 82 8.32 4.31 18.28
N ALA A 83 8.01 3.09 18.72
CA ALA A 83 6.64 2.60 18.83
C ALA A 83 5.81 3.42 19.82
N SER A 84 6.35 3.74 21.00
CA SER A 84 5.68 4.60 21.98
C SER A 84 5.37 5.99 21.41
N MET A 85 6.35 6.64 20.77
CA MET A 85 6.14 7.96 20.19
C MET A 85 5.18 7.96 19.00
N ARG A 86 5.17 6.89 18.18
CA ARG A 86 4.16 6.71 17.12
C ARG A 86 2.76 6.54 17.70
N GLN A 87 2.64 5.79 18.80
CA GLN A 87 1.37 5.61 19.49
C GLN A 87 0.83 6.94 20.04
N GLU A 88 1.69 7.78 20.62
CA GLU A 88 1.30 9.12 21.09
C GLU A 88 0.81 10.03 19.95
N VAL A 89 1.49 10.02 18.80
CA VAL A 89 1.05 10.75 17.60
C VAL A 89 -0.31 10.21 17.11
N SER A 90 -0.49 8.89 17.10
CA SER A 90 -1.74 8.24 16.71
C SER A 90 -2.90 8.64 17.62
N VAL A 91 -2.70 8.61 18.94
CA VAL A 91 -3.73 9.00 19.93
C VAL A 91 -4.12 10.47 19.76
N LYS A 92 -3.15 11.37 19.57
CA LYS A 92 -3.43 12.80 19.34
C LYS A 92 -4.21 13.03 18.03
N LYS A 93 -3.84 12.31 16.96
CA LYS A 93 -4.56 12.36 15.67
C LYS A 93 -5.98 11.80 15.77
N ALA A 94 -6.16 10.70 16.52
CA ALA A 94 -7.49 10.13 16.77
C ALA A 94 -8.37 11.10 17.56
N ARG A 95 -7.82 11.77 18.58
CA ARG A 95 -8.54 12.80 19.35
C ARG A 95 -8.91 14.01 18.49
N LEU A 96 -8.00 14.46 17.62
CA LEU A 96 -8.29 15.53 16.65
C LEU A 96 -9.41 15.11 15.69
N ALA A 97 -9.36 13.88 15.17
CA ALA A 97 -10.39 13.33 14.29
C ALA A 97 -11.75 13.22 14.98
N ALA A 98 -11.81 12.86 16.27
CA ALA A 98 -13.04 12.82 17.06
C ALA A 98 -13.68 14.21 17.17
N ILE A 99 -12.88 15.23 17.50
CA ILE A 99 -13.36 16.62 17.61
C ILE A 99 -13.80 17.15 16.24
N MET A 100 -13.05 16.88 15.18
CA MET A 100 -13.39 17.34 13.82
C MET A 100 -14.60 16.63 13.20
N SER A 101 -14.85 15.36 13.55
CA SER A 101 -16.00 14.60 13.05
C SER A 101 -17.30 14.89 13.79
N GLY A 102 -17.27 15.71 14.84
CA GLY A 102 -18.42 15.92 15.72
C GLY A 102 -18.80 14.66 16.51
N SER A 103 -17.95 13.62 16.46
CA SER A 103 -18.02 12.46 17.31
C SER A 103 -17.59 12.90 18.69
N ALA A 104 -18.55 13.25 19.55
CA ALA A 104 -18.29 13.38 20.98
C ALA A 104 -17.47 12.17 21.47
N PRO A 105 -16.55 12.33 22.44
CA PRO A 105 -15.87 11.21 23.08
C PRO A 105 -16.88 10.47 23.98
N ALA A 106 -17.90 9.86 23.37
CA ALA A 106 -19.08 9.37 24.06
C ALA A 106 -18.97 7.92 24.52
N ASP A 107 -17.94 7.17 24.10
CA ASP A 107 -17.90 5.71 24.35
C ASP A 107 -16.78 5.25 25.28
N MET A 108 -16.20 6.12 26.12
CA MET A 108 -15.16 5.70 27.08
C MET A 108 -15.52 5.94 28.55
N ALA A 109 -16.75 6.35 28.89
CA ALA A 109 -17.04 6.86 30.23
C ALA A 109 -18.31 6.31 30.91
N ASN A 110 -19.00 5.29 30.39
CA ASN A 110 -20.25 4.84 31.00
C ASN A 110 -20.59 3.34 30.85
N GLU A 111 -19.58 2.47 30.98
CA GLU A 111 -19.87 1.11 31.44
C GLU A 111 -19.75 1.12 32.97
N ALA A 112 -20.85 0.78 33.66
CA ALA A 112 -20.79 0.35 35.05
C ALA A 112 -19.63 -0.63 35.22
N PRO A 113 -18.93 -0.69 36.38
CA PRO A 113 -17.81 -1.60 36.55
C PRO A 113 -18.32 -3.01 36.32
N ALA A 114 -18.10 -3.52 35.10
CA ALA A 114 -18.35 -4.90 34.74
C ALA A 114 -17.58 -5.69 35.78
N THR A 115 -18.30 -6.56 36.49
CA THR A 115 -17.63 -7.45 37.43
C THR A 115 -16.51 -8.18 36.67
N ASP A 116 -15.38 -8.43 37.30
CA ASP A 116 -14.17 -8.95 36.62
C ASP A 116 -14.48 -10.22 35.79
N ASP A 117 -15.51 -10.97 36.21
CA ASP A 117 -16.08 -12.11 35.51
C ASP A 117 -16.78 -11.76 34.18
N GLU A 118 -17.54 -10.67 34.11
CA GLU A 118 -18.18 -10.19 32.87
C GLU A 118 -17.12 -9.65 31.89
N LEU A 119 -16.07 -9.00 32.40
CA LEU A 119 -14.94 -8.57 31.58
C LEU A 119 -14.19 -9.77 31.01
N ALA A 120 -13.96 -10.80 31.83
CA ALA A 120 -13.31 -12.04 31.41
C ALA A 120 -14.14 -12.79 30.36
N GLU A 121 -15.46 -12.85 30.52
CA GLU A 121 -16.34 -13.51 29.55
C GLU A 121 -16.43 -12.73 28.23
N ARG A 122 -16.48 -11.40 28.29
CA ARG A 122 -16.44 -10.54 27.10
C ARG A 122 -15.11 -10.62 26.38
N ALA A 123 -13.99 -10.71 27.12
CA ALA A 123 -12.68 -10.93 26.55
C ALA A 123 -12.60 -12.30 25.84
N ARG A 124 -13.13 -13.37 26.45
CA ARG A 124 -13.22 -14.70 25.81
C ARG A 124 -14.03 -14.66 24.51
N GLN A 125 -15.18 -13.99 24.53
CA GLN A 125 -16.03 -13.83 23.35
C GLN A 125 -15.33 -13.02 22.25
N ALA A 126 -14.64 -11.93 22.60
CA ALA A 126 -13.87 -11.12 21.66
C ALA A 126 -12.69 -11.91 21.04
N PHE A 127 -11.99 -12.72 21.82
CA PHE A 127 -10.92 -13.58 21.31
C PHE A 127 -11.45 -14.61 20.31
N LEU A 128 -12.58 -15.25 20.62
CA LEU A 128 -13.21 -16.22 19.71
C LEU A 128 -13.71 -15.56 18.42
N GLU A 129 -14.23 -14.33 18.50
CA GLU A 129 -14.66 -13.58 17.32
C GLU A 129 -13.48 -13.15 16.44
N VAL A 130 -12.38 -12.70 17.04
CA VAL A 130 -11.14 -12.37 16.33
C VAL A 130 -10.55 -13.63 15.68
N GLU A 131 -10.52 -14.76 16.38
CA GLU A 131 -10.03 -16.03 15.82
C GLU A 131 -10.90 -16.51 14.66
N ARG A 132 -12.23 -16.34 14.73
CA ARG A 132 -13.15 -16.65 13.64
C ARG A 132 -12.92 -15.76 12.41
N LEU A 133 -12.68 -14.47 12.62
CA LEU A 133 -12.44 -13.50 11.54
C LEU A 133 -11.05 -13.65 10.92
N THR A 134 -10.03 -13.94 11.73
CA THR A 134 -8.65 -14.13 11.25
C THR A 134 -8.43 -15.51 10.68
N GLY A 135 -9.03 -16.56 11.24
CA GLY A 135 -8.98 -17.93 10.71
C GLY A 135 -9.64 -18.09 9.34
N GLN A 136 -10.62 -17.23 9.00
CA GLN A 136 -11.19 -17.15 7.65
C GLN A 136 -10.35 -16.33 6.67
N ARG A 137 -9.45 -15.45 7.17
CA ARG A 137 -8.63 -14.55 6.34
C ARG A 137 -7.26 -15.15 6.02
N SER A 138 -6.71 -15.98 6.90
CA SER A 138 -5.35 -16.55 6.77
C SER A 138 -5.25 -17.76 5.83
N GLY A 139 -6.35 -18.25 5.25
CA GLY A 139 -6.37 -19.54 4.56
C GLY A 139 -6.45 -19.56 3.02
N SER A 140 -6.90 -18.49 2.34
CA SER A 140 -7.28 -18.67 0.92
C SER A 140 -7.15 -17.47 -0.03
N ALA A 141 -6.96 -16.24 0.45
CA ALA A 141 -6.89 -15.08 -0.43
C ALA A 141 -5.44 -14.72 -0.82
N ASP A 142 -4.54 -14.64 0.15
CA ASP A 142 -3.18 -14.10 -0.09
C ASP A 142 -2.28 -15.05 -0.91
N LEU A 143 -2.41 -16.37 -0.75
CA LEU A 143 -1.55 -17.35 -1.44
C LEU A 143 -1.71 -17.38 -2.97
N ARG A 144 -2.88 -16.97 -3.50
CA ARG A 144 -3.09 -16.91 -4.96
C ARG A 144 -2.55 -15.62 -5.57
N ASP A 145 -2.58 -14.52 -4.81
CA ASP A 145 -2.08 -13.24 -5.26
C ASP A 145 -0.55 -13.20 -5.18
N ASP A 146 0.05 -13.84 -4.17
CA ASP A 146 1.51 -13.96 -4.00
C ASP A 146 2.19 -14.61 -5.21
N GLY A 147 1.61 -15.69 -5.77
CA GLY A 147 2.18 -16.35 -6.96
C GLY A 147 2.23 -15.45 -8.19
N THR A 148 1.20 -14.61 -8.38
CA THR A 148 1.17 -13.64 -9.48
C THR A 148 2.11 -12.46 -9.23
N ALA A 149 2.20 -11.99 -7.99
CA ALA A 149 3.13 -10.93 -7.60
C ALA A 149 4.58 -11.39 -7.77
N ILE A 150 4.92 -12.62 -7.37
CA ILE A 150 6.23 -13.22 -7.55
C ILE A 150 6.57 -13.32 -9.05
N ALA A 151 5.66 -13.85 -9.88
CA ALA A 151 5.90 -13.97 -11.31
C ALA A 151 6.13 -12.60 -12.01
N LEU A 152 5.40 -11.56 -11.58
CA LEU A 152 5.61 -10.19 -12.08
C LEU A 152 6.96 -9.63 -11.62
N LEU A 153 7.34 -9.85 -10.36
CA LEU A 153 8.63 -9.41 -9.84
C LEU A 153 9.80 -10.12 -10.50
N GLU A 154 9.67 -11.43 -10.79
CA GLU A 154 10.68 -12.19 -11.53
C GLU A 154 10.83 -11.71 -12.97
N ALA A 155 9.72 -11.45 -13.67
CA ALA A 155 9.75 -10.90 -15.02
C ALA A 155 10.40 -9.51 -15.08
N GLU A 156 10.09 -8.65 -14.12
CA GLU A 156 10.71 -7.32 -14.03
C GLU A 156 12.18 -7.42 -13.63
N ASN A 157 12.57 -8.35 -12.76
CA ASN A 157 13.97 -8.59 -12.41
C ASN A 157 14.79 -9.00 -13.65
N GLU A 158 14.25 -9.89 -14.47
CA GLU A 158 14.90 -10.33 -15.71
C GLU A 158 15.00 -9.18 -16.72
N ARG A 159 13.94 -8.36 -16.85
CA ARG A 159 13.97 -7.14 -17.67
C ARG A 159 15.07 -6.18 -17.23
N LEU A 160 15.19 -5.93 -15.93
CA LEU A 160 16.21 -5.04 -15.36
C LEU A 160 17.62 -5.59 -15.56
N ARG A 161 17.83 -6.91 -15.46
CA ARG A 161 19.12 -7.54 -15.78
C ARG A 161 19.50 -7.37 -17.25
N ALA A 162 18.53 -7.57 -18.16
CA ALA A 162 18.76 -7.34 -19.58
C ALA A 162 19.10 -5.88 -19.89
N GLU A 163 18.42 -4.92 -19.25
CA GLU A 163 18.71 -3.49 -19.39
C GLU A 163 20.10 -3.13 -18.86
N ALA A 164 20.48 -3.64 -17.68
CA ALA A 164 21.80 -3.41 -17.10
C ALA A 164 22.93 -3.96 -17.99
N THR A 165 22.77 -5.16 -18.55
CA THR A 165 23.78 -5.74 -19.45
C THR A 165 23.90 -4.94 -20.75
N ALA A 166 22.79 -4.46 -21.31
CA ALA A 166 22.82 -3.60 -22.50
C ALA A 166 23.53 -2.26 -22.24
N LEU A 167 23.28 -1.64 -21.07
CA LEU A 167 23.96 -0.42 -20.68
C LEU A 167 25.46 -0.63 -20.48
N LEU A 168 25.87 -1.73 -19.85
CA LEU A 168 27.28 -2.08 -19.68
C LEU A 168 27.98 -2.32 -21.04
N GLN A 169 27.34 -3.01 -21.98
CA GLN A 169 27.89 -3.19 -23.33
C GLN A 169 28.07 -1.87 -24.06
N ARG A 170 27.08 -0.97 -23.97
CA ARG A 170 27.16 0.36 -24.56
C ARG A 170 28.27 1.19 -23.92
N GLN A 171 28.44 1.10 -22.61
CA GLN A 171 29.51 1.77 -21.89
C GLN A 171 30.88 1.27 -22.38
N GLN A 172 31.07 -0.04 -22.48
CA GLN A 172 32.31 -0.63 -22.99
C GLN A 172 32.63 -0.15 -24.42
N GLN A 173 31.62 -0.09 -25.30
CA GLN A 173 31.80 0.45 -26.65
C GLN A 173 32.23 1.91 -26.66
N LEU A 174 31.67 2.73 -25.77
CA LEU A 174 32.06 4.14 -25.64
C LEU A 174 33.49 4.27 -25.10
N GLU A 175 33.87 3.47 -24.11
CA GLU A 175 35.23 3.42 -23.58
C GLU A 175 36.24 3.03 -24.66
N GLU A 176 35.94 2.03 -25.49
CA GLU A 176 36.79 1.66 -26.63
C GLU A 176 36.93 2.78 -27.67
N LEU A 177 35.85 3.51 -27.96
CA LEU A 177 35.89 4.63 -28.90
C LEU A 177 36.72 5.80 -28.36
N VAL A 178 36.58 6.10 -27.07
CA VAL A 178 37.39 7.12 -26.39
C VAL A 178 38.86 6.72 -26.38
N GLU A 179 39.18 5.47 -26.08
CA GLU A 179 40.55 4.97 -26.08
C GLU A 179 41.19 5.07 -27.48
N LYS A 180 40.46 4.66 -28.53
CA LYS A 180 40.91 4.81 -29.93
C LYS A 180 41.13 6.28 -30.32
N HIS A 181 40.28 7.19 -29.86
CA HIS A 181 40.43 8.61 -30.14
C HIS A 181 41.67 9.20 -29.44
N ILE A 182 41.89 8.88 -28.17
CA ILE A 182 43.06 9.34 -27.40
C ILE A 182 44.36 8.79 -28.01
N GLN A 183 44.37 7.55 -28.48
CA GLN A 183 45.55 6.96 -29.13
C GLN A 183 45.83 7.58 -30.50
N GLY A 184 44.78 7.90 -31.28
CA GLY A 184 44.92 8.58 -32.56
C GLY A 184 45.46 10.01 -32.46
N ASP A 185 45.07 10.74 -31.41
CA ASP A 185 45.47 12.14 -31.19
C ASP A 185 46.91 12.30 -30.65
N ARG A 186 47.52 11.23 -30.14
CA ARG A 186 48.94 11.22 -29.70
C ARG A 186 49.93 10.76 -30.77
N GLY A 187 49.45 10.35 -31.94
CA GLY A 187 50.25 9.73 -33.00
C GLY A 187 50.46 10.59 -34.26
N GLY A 188 50.02 11.85 -34.28
CA GLY A 188 50.25 12.82 -35.36
C GLY A 188 51.12 13.99 -34.90
#